data_AF-A0A2A2WK14-F1
#
_entry.id   AF-A0A2A2WK14-F1
#
_cell.length_a   1.000
_cell.length_b   1.000
_cell.length_c   1.000
_cell.angle_alpha   90.00
_cell.angle_beta   90.00
_cell.angle_gamma   90.00
#
_symmetry.space_group_name_H-M   'P 1'
#
loop_
_entity.id
_entity.type
_entity.pdbx_description
1 polymer ?
#
loop_
_entity_poly.entity_id
_entity_poly.type
_entity_poly.pdbx_seq_one_letter_code
_entity_poly.pdbx_strand_id
1 'polypeptide(L)'
;MADLRLPGPVGTSDATLPNDSGTNQCRLMPTPGTVGRDGGVEAMSLDDRFVKVLHLTVPKLPAEIQEEFAAMLSPASIGIIVGVLVVWAGSHYFGVGFIADALLLIVGLGFLGWQVWSVGNDFVTFVELTYSARTEADLEKASKHLANFLAVVGVAAFMALIAKGAKRYGPKIKNMRGIIKAATAADAGMPPNHFRAFLRAAANPNRPRIILVRQTNPKSVRWIQKGFPAKPKEIKFKTSKQTGIVTCKDVSEVAKAQKTVRSGSNKQYFVVDRNRRTATNGKGETIDVSNADWPVEPGQVVDPLSQKPLVGDYDLMGVIDPNAKGRNIALAVDNTANTRAGKPAGTLTDDFTNTDIKKVAADVNKQLDQDRVLHGSQEAFDSLDNLAADELVVGFFPDGQAMSFNREGLKTFYQSIGRSTLDLKKFME
;
A
#
# COMPACT_ATOMS: atom_id res chain seq x y z
N MET A 1 34.27 -30.99 -18.49
CA MET A 1 33.81 -32.38 -18.27
C MET A 1 33.04 -32.41 -16.97
N ALA A 2 31.89 -33.06 -16.99
CA ALA A 2 30.81 -32.94 -16.01
C ALA A 2 31.19 -33.50 -14.63
N ASP A 3 30.68 -32.85 -13.58
CA ASP A 3 30.44 -33.51 -12.30
C ASP A 3 29.09 -33.01 -11.75
N LEU A 4 28.02 -33.55 -12.34
CA LEU A 4 26.64 -33.41 -11.89
C LEU A 4 26.41 -34.40 -10.75
N ARG A 5 26.44 -33.93 -9.50
CA ARG A 5 25.88 -34.70 -8.38
C ARG A 5 24.40 -34.39 -8.25
N LEU A 6 23.57 -35.40 -8.52
CA LEU A 6 22.15 -35.41 -8.18
C LEU A 6 22.00 -35.54 -6.65
N PRO A 7 21.39 -34.58 -5.94
CA PRO A 7 20.90 -34.85 -4.59
C PRO A 7 19.61 -35.66 -4.71
N GLY A 8 19.71 -36.97 -4.52
CA GLY A 8 18.56 -37.81 -4.19
C GLY A 8 18.13 -37.61 -2.73
N PRO A 9 16.87 -37.86 -2.38
CA PRO A 9 16.40 -37.76 -1.00
C PRO A 9 16.96 -38.92 -0.17
N VAL A 10 17.65 -38.61 0.93
CA VAL A 10 17.97 -39.58 1.98
C VAL A 10 16.76 -39.66 2.90
N GLY A 11 15.82 -40.52 2.56
CA GLY A 11 14.75 -41.00 3.44
C GLY A 11 14.89 -42.52 3.53
N THR A 12 15.15 -43.01 4.73
CA THR A 12 15.32 -44.43 5.04
C THR A 12 14.03 -45.23 4.76
N SER A 13 14.25 -46.49 4.39
CA SER A 13 13.30 -47.51 3.94
C SER A 13 12.05 -47.73 4.80
N ASP A 14 10.99 -48.18 4.10
CA ASP A 14 9.73 -48.77 4.58
C ASP A 14 8.64 -47.85 5.13
N ALA A 15 7.99 -47.12 4.22
CA ALA A 15 6.54 -46.94 4.25
C ALA A 15 6.04 -46.59 2.83
N THR A 16 5.25 -47.49 2.23
CA THR A 16 4.47 -47.20 1.01
C THR A 16 3.37 -46.20 1.34
N LEU A 17 3.67 -44.91 1.20
CA LEU A 17 2.65 -43.86 1.14
C LEU A 17 2.36 -43.53 -0.34
N PRO A 18 1.10 -43.31 -0.74
CA PRO A 18 0.76 -42.97 -2.11
C PRO A 18 1.42 -41.63 -2.46
N ASN A 19 2.16 -41.59 -3.56
CA ASN A 19 2.64 -40.35 -4.15
C ASN A 19 1.47 -39.40 -4.38
N ASP A 20 1.43 -38.28 -3.63
CA ASP A 20 0.50 -37.19 -3.89
C ASP A 20 0.88 -36.52 -5.23
N SER A 21 -0.08 -36.51 -6.15
CA SER A 21 -0.06 -35.85 -7.45
C SER A 21 0.25 -34.35 -7.42
N GLY A 22 0.30 -33.71 -6.24
CA GLY A 22 0.66 -32.30 -6.07
C GLY A 22 2.15 -31.95 -6.19
N THR A 23 3.07 -32.92 -6.23
CA THR A 23 4.52 -32.64 -6.07
C THR A 23 5.31 -32.54 -7.39
N ASN A 24 4.68 -32.76 -8.54
CA ASN A 24 5.37 -32.82 -9.85
C ASN A 24 5.28 -31.56 -10.71
N GLN A 25 4.86 -30.41 -10.17
CA GLN A 25 4.94 -29.14 -10.88
C GLN A 25 6.05 -28.26 -10.31
N CYS A 26 7.28 -28.59 -10.69
CA CYS A 26 8.43 -27.73 -10.53
C CYS A 26 9.06 -27.47 -11.91
N ARG A 27 9.29 -26.17 -12.20
CA ARG A 27 10.09 -25.52 -13.27
C ARG A 27 9.23 -24.66 -14.21
N LEU A 28 9.53 -23.38 -14.44
CA LEU A 28 10.78 -22.63 -14.24
C LEU A 28 10.64 -21.55 -13.16
N MET A 29 11.34 -21.71 -12.04
CA MET A 29 11.74 -20.53 -11.27
C MET A 29 13.01 -19.98 -11.92
N PRO A 30 13.17 -18.65 -12.09
CA PRO A 30 14.49 -18.11 -12.36
C PRO A 30 15.43 -18.65 -11.29
N THR A 31 16.65 -19.04 -11.69
CA THR A 31 17.71 -19.45 -10.77
C THR A 31 17.67 -18.51 -9.56
N PRO A 32 17.46 -19.03 -8.33
CA PRO A 32 17.58 -18.18 -7.15
C PRO A 32 18.93 -17.50 -7.26
N GLY A 33 18.90 -16.17 -7.39
CA GLY A 33 20.13 -15.38 -7.35
C GLY A 33 20.88 -15.78 -6.09
N THR A 34 22.20 -15.84 -6.18
CA THR A 34 23.08 -16.10 -5.04
C THR A 34 22.61 -15.26 -3.85
N VAL A 35 22.08 -15.93 -2.83
CA VAL A 35 21.80 -15.31 -1.54
C VAL A 35 23.17 -14.88 -1.00
N GLY A 36 23.43 -13.57 -0.95
CA GLY A 36 24.70 -13.03 -0.46
C GLY A 36 25.62 -12.37 -1.50
N ARG A 37 25.09 -11.66 -2.50
CA ARG A 37 25.78 -10.49 -3.03
C ARG A 37 24.84 -9.29 -2.92
N ASP A 38 24.97 -8.58 -1.81
CA ASP A 38 24.59 -7.16 -1.78
C ASP A 38 25.20 -6.54 -3.03
N GLY A 39 24.38 -5.95 -3.90
CA GLY A 39 24.92 -5.00 -4.86
C GLY A 39 25.71 -4.01 -4.03
N GLY A 40 27.02 -3.88 -4.30
CA GLY A 40 27.88 -2.97 -3.52
C GLY A 40 27.29 -1.56 -3.48
N VAL A 41 27.77 -0.71 -2.59
CA VAL A 41 27.24 0.65 -2.37
C VAL A 41 26.99 1.45 -3.67
N GLU A 42 27.77 1.20 -4.72
CA GLU A 42 27.55 1.75 -6.07
C GLU A 42 26.15 1.47 -6.66
N ALA A 43 25.57 0.30 -6.38
CA ALA A 43 24.25 -0.10 -6.85
C ALA A 43 23.10 0.37 -5.94
N MET A 44 23.38 0.93 -4.75
CA MET A 44 22.35 1.49 -3.88
C MET A 44 21.81 2.81 -4.43
N SER A 45 20.48 2.99 -4.31
CA SER A 45 19.85 4.28 -4.55
C SER A 45 20.37 5.32 -3.55
N LEU A 46 20.30 6.61 -3.91
CA LEU A 46 20.76 7.68 -3.02
C LEU A 46 19.97 7.68 -1.70
N ASP A 47 18.68 7.34 -1.74
CA ASP A 47 17.83 7.18 -0.57
C ASP A 47 18.31 6.08 0.36
N ASP A 48 18.60 4.90 -0.19
CA ASP A 48 19.07 3.75 0.60
C ASP A 48 20.40 4.05 1.27
N ARG A 49 21.28 4.82 0.60
CA ARG A 49 22.54 5.29 1.21
C ARG A 49 22.27 6.18 2.43
N PHE A 50 21.35 7.15 2.32
CA PHE A 50 20.99 8.00 3.46
C PHE A 50 20.30 7.22 4.58
N VAL A 51 19.36 6.31 4.26
CA VAL A 51 18.74 5.42 5.26
C VAL A 51 19.81 4.61 5.99
N LYS A 52 20.75 4.02 5.24
CA LYS A 52 21.83 3.21 5.80
C LYS A 52 22.73 4.04 6.71
N VAL A 53 23.12 5.25 6.31
CA VAL A 53 23.95 6.14 7.14
C VAL A 53 23.23 6.55 8.42
N LEU A 54 21.93 6.87 8.36
CA LEU A 54 21.13 7.17 9.56
C LEU A 54 21.15 6.01 10.55
N HIS A 55 20.96 4.76 10.08
CA HIS A 55 21.04 3.58 10.94
C HIS A 55 22.46 3.31 11.47
N LEU A 56 23.50 3.45 10.64
CA LEU A 56 24.89 3.29 11.06
C LEU A 56 25.31 4.33 12.10
N THR A 57 24.63 5.47 12.16
CA THR A 57 24.90 6.54 13.12
C THR A 57 24.42 6.19 14.53
N VAL A 58 23.30 5.48 14.68
CA VAL A 58 22.71 5.11 15.98
C VAL A 58 23.72 4.49 16.95
N PRO A 59 24.49 3.44 16.61
CA PRO A 59 25.47 2.83 17.53
C PRO A 59 26.70 3.70 17.82
N LYS A 60 26.86 4.84 17.13
CA LYS A 60 28.01 5.75 17.29
C LYS A 60 27.71 6.94 18.21
N LEU A 61 26.46 7.08 18.64
CA LEU A 61 26.03 8.15 19.53
C LEU A 61 26.24 7.77 21.01
N PRO A 62 26.45 8.76 21.90
CA PRO A 62 26.33 8.56 23.34
C PRO A 62 24.96 7.96 23.71
N ALA A 63 24.90 7.17 24.78
CA ALA A 63 23.71 6.42 25.18
C ALA A 63 22.47 7.31 25.34
N GLU A 64 22.65 8.52 25.87
CA GLU A 64 21.58 9.50 26.11
C GLU A 64 20.99 10.03 24.79
N ILE A 65 21.80 10.17 23.75
CA ILE A 65 21.40 10.69 22.43
C ILE A 65 20.88 9.55 21.54
N GLN A 66 21.36 8.33 21.77
CA GLN A 66 21.03 7.15 20.97
C GLN A 66 19.54 6.84 20.98
N GLU A 67 18.88 6.88 22.14
CA GLU A 67 17.43 6.62 22.25
C GLU A 67 16.62 7.71 21.55
N GLU A 68 16.97 8.99 21.76
CA GLU A 68 16.29 10.13 21.14
C GLU A 68 16.42 10.08 19.61
N PHE A 69 17.63 9.78 19.11
CA PHE A 69 17.90 9.67 17.69
C PHE A 69 17.25 8.41 17.08
N ALA A 70 17.27 7.28 17.77
CA ALA A 70 16.60 6.06 17.30
C ALA A 70 15.08 6.25 17.21
N ALA A 71 14.48 6.94 18.17
CA ALA A 71 13.05 7.24 18.19
C ALA A 71 12.61 8.09 16.98
N MET A 72 13.47 8.98 16.48
CA MET A 72 13.17 9.77 15.28
C MET A 72 13.38 9.01 13.96
N LEU A 73 13.99 7.82 13.95
CA LEU A 73 14.12 6.98 12.75
C LEU A 73 12.87 6.12 12.49
N SER A 74 11.70 6.58 12.95
CA SER A 74 10.42 5.96 12.56
C SER A 74 10.26 5.94 11.03
N PRO A 75 9.54 4.95 10.45
CA PRO A 75 9.37 4.87 9.00
C PRO A 75 8.82 6.16 8.36
N ALA A 76 7.91 6.85 9.05
CA ALA A 76 7.34 8.11 8.58
C ALA A 76 8.36 9.26 8.61
N SER A 77 9.15 9.35 9.68
CA SER A 77 10.18 10.39 9.84
C SER A 77 11.35 10.17 8.87
N ILE A 78 11.78 8.93 8.65
CA ILE A 78 12.88 8.58 7.75
C ILE A 78 12.59 9.08 6.32
N GLY A 79 11.35 8.93 5.84
CA GLY A 79 10.99 9.41 4.50
C GLY A 79 11.12 10.92 4.35
N ILE A 80 10.77 11.68 5.39
CA ILE A 80 10.91 13.15 5.40
C ILE A 80 12.38 13.55 5.47
N ILE A 81 13.14 12.95 6.40
CA ILE A 81 14.56 13.25 6.60
C ILE A 81 15.33 12.94 5.32
N VAL A 82 15.19 11.72 4.78
CA VAL A 82 15.86 11.29 3.56
C VAL A 82 15.40 12.14 2.37
N GLY A 83 14.10 12.40 2.23
CA GLY A 83 13.60 13.26 1.15
C GLY A 83 14.23 14.65 1.17
N VAL A 84 14.35 15.27 2.35
CA VAL A 84 15.02 16.56 2.52
C VAL A 84 16.51 16.47 2.19
N LEU A 85 17.22 15.45 2.72
CA LEU A 85 18.66 15.24 2.49
C LEU A 85 18.99 14.97 1.02
N VAL A 86 18.17 14.19 0.32
CA VAL A 86 18.32 13.86 -1.10
C VAL A 86 18.12 15.10 -1.97
N VAL A 87 17.11 15.93 -1.70
CA VAL A 87 16.92 17.20 -2.43
C VAL A 87 18.14 18.10 -2.25
N TRP A 88 18.71 18.13 -1.05
CA TRP A 88 19.92 18.91 -0.78
C TRP A 88 21.13 18.36 -1.53
N ALA A 89 21.38 17.06 -1.43
CA ALA A 89 22.50 16.41 -2.08
C ALA A 89 22.43 16.49 -3.62
N GLY A 90 21.23 16.42 -4.20
CA GLY A 90 21.00 16.48 -5.64
C GLY A 90 20.86 17.89 -6.22
N SER A 91 20.62 18.91 -5.40
CA SER A 91 20.70 20.29 -5.88
C SER A 91 22.18 20.62 -6.13
N HIS A 92 22.56 20.92 -7.38
CA HIS A 92 23.91 21.37 -7.80
C HIS A 92 24.42 22.66 -7.12
N TYR A 93 23.78 23.06 -6.02
CA TYR A 93 24.00 24.20 -5.18
C TYR A 93 24.03 23.67 -3.74
N PHE A 94 25.20 23.36 -3.21
CA PHE A 94 25.44 23.62 -1.78
C PHE A 94 25.38 25.15 -1.62
N GLY A 95 24.16 25.70 -1.67
CA GLY A 95 23.94 27.13 -1.57
C GLY A 95 24.40 27.57 -0.20
N VAL A 96 25.36 28.49 -0.17
CA VAL A 96 25.88 29.20 1.00
C VAL A 96 24.77 29.54 2.03
N GLY A 97 23.54 29.77 1.57
CA GLY A 97 22.37 30.04 2.40
C GLY A 97 21.87 28.92 3.32
N PHE A 98 22.15 27.63 3.09
CA PHE A 98 21.73 26.55 4.01
C PHE A 98 22.80 26.20 5.05
N ILE A 99 24.08 26.23 4.66
CA ILE A 99 25.20 26.23 5.61
C ILE A 99 25.04 27.45 6.54
N ALA A 100 24.69 28.62 5.99
CA ALA A 100 24.32 29.77 6.79
C ALA A 100 23.11 29.51 7.70
N ASP A 101 22.07 28.78 7.26
CA ASP A 101 20.92 28.43 8.11
C ASP A 101 21.27 27.45 9.24
N ALA A 102 22.11 26.43 8.99
CA ALA A 102 22.60 25.50 10.00
C ALA A 102 23.55 26.20 10.99
N LEU A 103 24.47 27.00 10.48
CA LEU A 103 25.37 27.83 11.28
C LEU A 103 24.59 28.89 12.09
N LEU A 104 23.57 29.54 11.52
CA LEU A 104 22.70 30.48 12.24
C LEU A 104 21.88 29.79 13.33
N LEU A 105 21.46 28.54 13.13
CA LEU A 105 20.78 27.74 14.15
C LEU A 105 21.74 27.40 15.30
N ILE A 106 22.97 27.02 14.98
CA ILE A 106 24.04 26.73 15.96
C ILE A 106 24.48 28.00 16.71
N VAL A 107 24.65 29.12 16.00
CA VAL A 107 24.96 30.44 16.59
C VAL A 107 23.79 30.93 17.46
N GLY A 108 22.55 30.68 17.05
CA GLY A 108 21.34 31.00 17.82
C GLY A 108 21.18 30.16 19.11
N LEU A 109 21.83 29.00 19.19
CA LEU A 109 21.92 28.17 20.40
C LEU A 109 23.04 28.59 21.35
N GLY A 110 23.75 29.71 21.07
CA GLY A 110 24.74 30.30 21.98
C GLY A 110 26.15 29.73 21.87
N PHE A 111 26.44 28.89 20.86
CA PHE A 111 27.80 28.39 20.62
C PHE A 111 28.63 29.47 19.93
N LEU A 112 29.48 30.17 20.69
CA LEU A 112 30.47 31.13 20.17
C LEU A 112 31.86 30.48 20.25
N GLY A 113 32.40 30.00 19.12
CA GLY A 113 33.76 29.47 19.05
C GLY A 113 34.10 28.69 17.77
N TRP A 114 35.36 28.27 17.64
CA TRP A 114 35.88 27.47 16.52
C TRP A 114 35.10 26.16 16.27
N GLN A 115 34.46 25.62 17.31
CA GLN A 115 33.60 24.43 17.23
C GLN A 115 32.42 24.57 16.26
N VAL A 116 31.92 25.78 16.02
CA VAL A 116 30.83 26.02 15.06
C VAL A 116 31.24 25.67 13.63
N TRP A 117 32.50 25.95 13.27
CA TRP A 117 33.05 25.65 11.95
C TRP A 117 33.29 24.14 11.76
N SER A 118 33.80 23.45 12.78
CA SER A 118 34.00 22.00 12.72
C SER A 118 32.68 21.22 12.62
N VAL A 119 31.64 21.68 13.33
CA VAL A 119 30.31 21.07 13.29
C VAL A 119 29.63 21.24 11.93
N GLY A 120 29.69 22.45 11.36
CA GLY A 120 29.19 22.69 10.00
C GLY A 120 29.90 21.82 8.97
N ASN A 121 31.22 21.66 9.11
CA ASN A 121 32.02 20.80 8.25
C ASN A 121 31.62 19.32 8.38
N ASP A 122 31.39 18.81 9.60
CA ASP A 122 30.92 17.43 9.81
C ASP A 122 29.58 17.17 9.10
N PHE A 123 28.63 18.11 9.19
CA PHE A 123 27.35 17.97 8.49
C PHE A 123 27.52 17.90 6.97
N VAL A 124 28.30 18.81 6.38
CA VAL A 124 28.57 18.84 4.94
C VAL A 124 29.27 17.55 4.49
N THR A 125 30.32 17.16 5.21
CA THR A 125 31.09 15.95 4.91
C THR A 125 30.22 14.70 4.94
N PHE A 126 29.28 14.59 5.91
CA PHE A 126 28.30 13.51 5.95
C PHE A 126 27.47 13.44 4.66
N VAL A 127 26.89 14.56 4.23
CA VAL A 127 26.00 14.60 3.05
C VAL A 127 26.79 14.27 1.78
N GLU A 128 27.96 14.88 1.61
CA GLU A 128 28.83 14.66 0.44
C GLU A 128 29.30 13.21 0.35
N LEU A 129 29.84 12.66 1.44
CA LEU A 129 30.28 11.26 1.47
C LEU A 129 29.13 10.30 1.20
N THR A 130 27.94 10.57 1.73
CA THR A 130 26.75 9.73 1.46
C THR A 130 26.34 9.80 -0.02
N TYR A 131 26.38 11.00 -0.60
CA TYR A 131 26.03 11.23 -2.00
C TYR A 131 26.99 10.53 -2.96
N SER A 132 28.30 10.69 -2.74
CA SER A 132 29.33 10.12 -3.60
C SER A 132 29.79 8.72 -3.20
N ALA A 133 29.15 8.09 -2.21
CA ALA A 133 29.57 6.80 -1.66
C ALA A 133 29.64 5.72 -2.74
N ARG A 134 30.73 4.94 -2.72
CA ARG A 134 30.92 3.76 -3.58
C ARG A 134 31.23 2.50 -2.80
N THR A 135 31.61 2.65 -1.54
CA THR A 135 31.97 1.55 -0.65
C THR A 135 31.26 1.66 0.70
N GLU A 136 31.16 0.53 1.41
CA GLU A 136 30.61 0.51 2.78
C GLU A 136 31.43 1.39 3.72
N ALA A 137 32.74 1.47 3.49
CA ALA A 137 33.63 2.34 4.24
C ALA A 137 33.28 3.83 4.08
N ASP A 138 32.74 4.25 2.93
CA ASP A 138 32.30 5.64 2.71
C ASP A 138 31.06 5.96 3.55
N LEU A 139 30.09 5.05 3.59
CA LEU A 139 28.89 5.21 4.42
C LEU A 139 29.23 5.15 5.91
N GLU A 140 30.17 4.28 6.29
CA GLU A 140 30.65 4.19 7.66
C GLU A 140 31.36 5.49 8.08
N LYS A 141 32.16 6.11 7.21
CA LYS A 141 32.75 7.44 7.44
C LYS A 141 31.66 8.52 7.53
N ALA A 142 30.70 8.53 6.61
CA ALA A 142 29.59 9.49 6.62
C ALA A 142 28.80 9.42 7.94
N SER A 143 28.55 8.22 8.46
CA SER A 143 27.85 8.04 9.73
C SER A 143 28.63 8.55 10.96
N LYS A 144 29.97 8.52 10.92
CA LYS A 144 30.81 9.12 11.97
C LYS A 144 30.68 10.64 11.98
N HIS A 145 30.69 11.27 10.81
CA HIS A 145 30.48 12.71 10.69
C HIS A 145 29.08 13.12 11.16
N LEU A 146 28.04 12.35 10.83
CA LEU A 146 26.70 12.62 11.35
C LEU A 146 26.63 12.43 12.88
N ALA A 147 27.29 11.41 13.43
CA ALA A 147 27.36 11.20 14.87
C ALA A 147 28.05 12.36 15.60
N ASN A 148 29.17 12.86 15.07
CA ASN A 148 29.87 14.02 15.61
C ASN A 148 29.00 15.28 15.59
N PHE A 149 28.29 15.51 14.47
CA PHE A 149 27.35 16.61 14.35
C PHE A 149 26.25 16.52 15.41
N LEU A 150 25.61 15.37 15.56
CA LEU A 150 24.53 15.14 16.52
C LEU A 150 25.00 15.23 17.97
N ALA A 151 26.23 14.78 18.28
CA ALA A 151 26.79 14.87 19.62
C ALA A 151 26.99 16.32 20.08
N VAL A 152 27.25 17.24 19.15
CA VAL A 152 27.46 18.66 19.47
C VAL A 152 26.16 19.46 19.40
N VAL A 153 25.32 19.20 18.40
CA VAL A 153 24.12 20.01 18.11
C VAL A 153 22.88 19.47 18.81
N GLY A 154 22.82 18.17 19.07
CA GLY A 154 21.66 17.49 19.62
C GLY A 154 20.60 17.16 18.56
N VAL A 155 19.76 16.18 18.90
CA VAL A 155 18.73 15.63 18.00
C VAL A 155 17.62 16.65 17.71
N ALA A 156 17.17 17.39 18.72
CA ALA A 156 16.14 18.42 18.58
C ALA A 156 16.51 19.51 17.55
N ALA A 157 17.78 19.96 17.56
CA ALA A 157 18.25 20.97 16.62
C ALA A 157 18.46 20.39 15.20
N PHE A 158 18.91 19.13 15.09
CA PHE A 158 18.89 18.42 13.81
C PHE A 158 17.46 18.32 13.23
N MET A 159 16.47 18.01 14.08
CA MET A 159 15.06 17.96 13.66
C MET A 159 14.52 19.33 13.24
N ALA A 160 14.89 20.40 13.95
CA ALA A 160 14.55 21.76 13.54
C ALA A 160 15.15 22.12 12.18
N LEU A 161 16.37 21.67 11.90
CA LEU A 161 17.05 21.85 10.62
C LEU A 161 16.33 21.10 9.49
N ILE A 162 15.96 19.84 9.70
CA ILE A 162 15.16 19.04 8.76
C ILE A 162 13.79 19.68 8.53
N ALA A 163 13.12 20.14 9.58
CA ALA A 163 11.80 20.79 9.48
C ALA A 163 11.86 22.11 8.68
N LYS A 164 12.90 22.92 8.89
CA LYS A 164 13.14 24.13 8.10
C LYS A 164 13.42 23.79 6.63
N GLY A 165 14.17 22.72 6.38
CA GLY A 165 14.36 22.12 5.06
C GLY A 165 13.07 21.72 4.38
N ALA A 166 12.25 20.95 5.09
CA ALA A 166 10.94 20.49 4.63
C ALA A 166 10.00 21.66 4.33
N LYS A 167 10.05 22.76 5.07
CA LYS A 167 9.27 23.97 4.76
C LYS A 167 9.74 24.64 3.46
N ARG A 168 11.05 24.77 3.27
CA ARG A 168 11.68 25.45 2.13
C ARG A 168 11.57 24.66 0.82
N TYR A 169 11.70 23.34 0.91
CA TYR A 169 11.73 22.44 -0.24
C TYR A 169 10.50 21.55 -0.35
N GLY A 170 9.56 21.62 0.61
CA GLY A 170 8.32 20.83 0.66
C GLY A 170 7.51 20.84 -0.64
N PRO A 171 7.34 21.98 -1.34
CA PRO A 171 6.70 21.99 -2.66
C PRO A 171 7.46 21.18 -3.72
N LYS A 172 8.80 21.20 -3.71
CA LYS A 172 9.64 20.40 -4.63
C LYS A 172 9.67 18.92 -4.24
N ILE A 173 9.64 18.60 -2.95
CA ILE A 173 9.54 17.24 -2.41
C ILE A 173 8.20 16.60 -2.80
N LYS A 174 7.09 17.34 -2.68
CA LYS A 174 5.74 16.94 -3.13
C LYS A 174 5.67 16.68 -4.63
N ASN A 175 6.50 17.36 -5.42
CA ASN A 175 6.55 17.21 -6.87
C ASN A 175 7.55 16.13 -7.33
N MET A 176 8.47 15.67 -6.46
CA MET A 176 9.44 14.63 -6.79
C MET A 176 9.08 13.24 -6.28
N ARG A 177 8.24 13.12 -5.24
CA ARG A 177 7.69 11.85 -4.81
C ARG A 177 6.24 12.02 -4.42
N GLY A 178 5.42 11.08 -4.86
CA GLY A 178 3.99 11.06 -4.62
C GLY A 178 3.60 11.28 -3.16
N ILE A 179 2.37 11.72 -2.93
CA ILE A 179 1.84 12.00 -1.59
C ILE A 179 1.97 10.73 -0.74
N ILE A 180 2.80 10.81 0.31
CA ILE A 180 2.87 9.88 1.44
C ILE A 180 2.56 10.71 2.68
N LYS A 181 1.42 10.47 3.31
CA LYS A 181 1.01 11.16 4.54
C LYS A 181 0.33 10.22 5.52
N ALA A 182 0.25 10.58 6.80
CA ALA A 182 -0.63 9.91 7.75
C ALA A 182 -2.07 9.93 7.20
N ALA A 183 -2.73 8.77 7.18
CA ALA A 183 -4.07 8.63 6.62
C ALA A 183 -5.14 8.84 7.69
N THR A 184 -6.28 9.35 7.23
CA THR A 184 -7.52 9.47 8.00
C THR A 184 -8.63 8.61 7.38
N ALA A 185 -9.72 8.41 8.12
CA ALA A 185 -10.92 7.76 7.60
C ALA A 185 -11.49 8.46 6.35
N ALA A 186 -11.35 9.78 6.28
CA ALA A 186 -11.77 10.57 5.13
C ALA A 186 -10.91 10.28 3.89
N ASP A 187 -9.59 10.11 4.05
CA ASP A 187 -8.69 9.73 2.95
C ASP A 187 -9.06 8.37 2.38
N ALA A 188 -9.45 7.42 3.23
CA ALA A 188 -9.84 6.08 2.82
C ALA A 188 -11.29 6.00 2.27
N GLY A 189 -12.09 7.05 2.41
CA GLY A 189 -13.49 7.06 1.98
C GLY A 189 -14.38 6.12 2.79
N MET A 190 -14.13 6.00 4.09
CA MET A 190 -14.87 5.08 4.98
C MET A 190 -15.27 5.74 6.31
N PRO A 191 -16.28 5.21 7.01
CA PRO A 191 -16.60 5.62 8.37
C PRO A 191 -15.44 5.38 9.37
N PRO A 192 -15.29 6.19 10.43
CA PRO A 192 -14.21 6.01 11.40
C PRO A 192 -14.16 4.64 12.09
N ASN A 193 -15.31 4.04 12.38
CA ASN A 193 -15.38 2.68 12.94
C ASN A 193 -14.87 1.62 11.96
N HIS A 194 -15.11 1.78 10.65
CA HIS A 194 -14.60 0.87 9.63
C HIS A 194 -13.09 1.05 9.44
N PHE A 195 -12.60 2.29 9.48
CA PHE A 195 -11.16 2.58 9.46
C PHE A 195 -10.42 1.88 10.61
N ARG A 196 -11.00 1.90 11.82
CA ARG A 196 -10.46 1.17 12.98
C ARG A 196 -10.51 -0.35 12.80
N ALA A 197 -11.50 -0.89 12.10
CA ALA A 197 -11.55 -2.33 11.80
C ALA A 197 -10.35 -2.76 10.95
N PHE A 198 -9.95 -1.95 9.96
CA PHE A 198 -8.74 -2.19 9.17
C PHE A 198 -7.47 -2.09 10.01
N LEU A 199 -7.34 -1.06 10.88
CA LEU A 199 -6.21 -0.97 11.81
C LEU A 199 -6.09 -2.21 12.71
N ARG A 200 -7.20 -2.66 13.30
CA ARG A 200 -7.22 -3.88 14.14
C ARG A 200 -6.90 -5.14 13.36
N ALA A 201 -7.38 -5.25 12.13
CA ALA A 201 -7.07 -6.38 11.27
C ALA A 201 -5.58 -6.41 10.87
N ALA A 202 -4.99 -5.25 10.57
CA ALA A 202 -3.57 -5.11 10.26
C ALA A 202 -2.68 -5.45 11.46
N ALA A 203 -3.05 -4.98 12.65
CA ALA A 203 -2.36 -5.19 13.91
C ALA A 203 -2.71 -6.52 14.62
N ASN A 204 -3.34 -7.48 13.94
CA ASN A 204 -3.68 -8.77 14.53
C ASN A 204 -2.40 -9.48 15.01
N PRO A 205 -2.23 -9.74 16.33
CA PRO A 205 -0.97 -10.25 16.87
C PRO A 205 -0.63 -11.66 16.37
N ASN A 206 -1.64 -12.47 16.05
CA ASN A 206 -1.44 -13.81 15.52
C ASN A 206 -1.09 -13.80 14.03
N ARG A 207 -1.36 -12.68 13.33
CA ARG A 207 -1.25 -12.60 11.88
C ARG A 207 -1.13 -11.14 11.41
N PRO A 208 -0.03 -10.45 11.73
CA PRO A 208 0.16 -9.07 11.33
C PRO A 208 0.20 -8.97 9.80
N ARG A 209 -0.47 -7.95 9.24
CA ARG A 209 -0.54 -7.71 7.80
C ARG A 209 -0.44 -6.22 7.52
N ILE A 210 0.23 -5.85 6.42
CA ILE A 210 0.04 -4.55 5.81
C ILE A 210 -1.14 -4.70 4.85
N ILE A 211 -2.21 -3.94 5.09
CA ILE A 211 -3.44 -4.00 4.30
C ILE A 211 -3.55 -2.71 3.51
N LEU A 212 -3.61 -2.81 2.18
CA LEU A 212 -3.75 -1.65 1.30
C LEU A 212 -5.17 -1.66 0.73
N VAL A 213 -5.87 -0.53 0.83
CA VAL A 213 -7.26 -0.38 0.38
C VAL A 213 -7.35 0.83 -0.52
N ARG A 214 -8.02 0.70 -1.66
CA ARG A 214 -8.30 1.83 -2.55
C ARG A 214 -9.30 2.77 -1.91
N GLN A 215 -9.19 4.06 -2.18
CA GLN A 215 -10.16 5.03 -1.68
C GLN A 215 -11.54 4.72 -2.25
N THR A 216 -12.49 4.41 -1.37
CA THR A 216 -13.90 4.34 -1.74
C THR A 216 -14.41 5.76 -2.03
N ASN A 217 -15.34 5.91 -2.98
CA ASN A 217 -15.94 7.21 -3.30
C ASN A 217 -16.46 7.90 -2.02
N PRO A 218 -15.90 9.06 -1.61
CA PRO A 218 -16.25 9.72 -0.35
C PRO A 218 -17.73 10.07 -0.20
N LYS A 219 -18.47 10.25 -1.31
CA LYS A 219 -19.92 10.47 -1.28
C LYS A 219 -20.71 9.24 -0.83
N SER A 220 -20.09 8.04 -0.87
CA SER A 220 -20.69 6.79 -0.38
C SER A 220 -20.72 6.73 1.15
N VAL A 221 -19.81 7.43 1.85
CA VAL A 221 -19.61 7.28 3.31
C VAL A 221 -20.91 7.47 4.10
N ARG A 222 -21.69 8.50 3.77
CA ARG A 222 -22.98 8.77 4.43
C ARG A 222 -23.99 7.62 4.28
N TRP A 223 -23.96 6.91 3.16
CA TRP A 223 -24.86 5.80 2.88
C TRP A 223 -24.39 4.52 3.55
N ILE A 224 -23.06 4.31 3.56
CA ILE A 224 -22.41 3.26 4.34
C ILE A 224 -22.81 3.39 5.82
N GLN A 225 -22.79 4.61 6.38
CA GLN A 225 -23.23 4.87 7.75
C GLN A 225 -24.74 4.59 7.98
N LYS A 226 -25.56 4.74 6.94
CA LYS A 226 -26.99 4.37 6.95
C LYS A 226 -27.25 2.87 6.71
N GLY A 227 -26.19 2.07 6.66
CA GLY A 227 -26.26 0.62 6.45
C GLY A 227 -26.63 0.22 5.02
N PHE A 228 -26.34 1.06 4.02
CA PHE A 228 -26.62 0.71 2.62
C PHE A 228 -25.66 -0.40 2.16
N PRO A 229 -26.16 -1.38 1.40
CA PRO A 229 -25.37 -2.54 0.98
C PRO A 229 -24.23 -2.17 0.04
N ALA A 230 -23.08 -2.80 0.25
CA ALA A 230 -21.95 -2.69 -0.68
C ALA A 230 -22.27 -3.41 -2.00
N LYS A 231 -21.74 -2.90 -3.12
CA LYS A 231 -21.87 -3.55 -4.42
C LYS A 231 -21.18 -4.92 -4.42
N PRO A 232 -21.84 -6.01 -4.83
CA PRO A 232 -21.21 -7.33 -4.86
C PRO A 232 -20.48 -7.60 -6.17
N LYS A 233 -19.77 -8.74 -6.24
CA LYS A 233 -18.87 -9.11 -7.37
C LYS A 233 -19.57 -9.10 -8.72
N GLU A 234 -20.84 -9.48 -8.77
CA GLU A 234 -21.66 -9.54 -9.98
C GLU A 234 -22.02 -8.14 -10.53
N ILE A 235 -21.98 -7.09 -9.69
CA ILE A 235 -22.28 -5.71 -10.08
C ILE A 235 -20.97 -4.94 -10.33
N LYS A 236 -20.62 -4.78 -11.61
CA LYS A 236 -19.38 -4.10 -12.04
C LYS A 236 -19.51 -2.59 -12.27
N PHE A 237 -20.69 -2.02 -12.06
CA PHE A 237 -20.95 -0.60 -12.30
C PHE A 237 -20.26 0.28 -11.26
N LYS A 238 -20.00 1.54 -11.62
CA LYS A 238 -19.32 2.51 -10.75
C LYS A 238 -20.35 3.30 -9.92
N THR A 239 -19.89 3.81 -8.79
CA THR A 239 -20.68 4.79 -8.03
C THR A 239 -20.64 6.16 -8.72
N SER A 240 -21.77 6.87 -8.66
CA SER A 240 -21.87 8.26 -9.12
C SER A 240 -20.96 9.16 -8.29
N LYS A 241 -20.18 10.03 -8.96
CA LYS A 241 -19.31 11.01 -8.29
C LYS A 241 -20.12 12.05 -7.50
N GLN A 242 -21.39 12.23 -7.87
CA GLN A 242 -22.30 13.20 -7.26
C GLN A 242 -23.00 12.61 -6.03
N THR A 243 -23.61 11.42 -6.18
CA THR A 243 -24.45 10.85 -5.13
C THR A 243 -23.72 9.86 -4.23
N GLY A 244 -22.69 9.17 -4.73
CA GLY A 244 -22.04 8.04 -4.04
C GLY A 244 -22.79 6.71 -4.17
N ILE A 245 -23.82 6.64 -5.03
CA ILE A 245 -24.66 5.47 -5.24
C ILE A 245 -24.29 4.81 -6.58
N VAL A 246 -24.31 3.48 -6.64
CA VAL A 246 -24.10 2.73 -7.89
C VAL A 246 -25.17 3.12 -8.91
N THR A 247 -24.73 3.65 -10.05
CA THR A 247 -25.62 4.20 -11.08
C THR A 247 -25.20 3.70 -12.46
N CYS A 248 -26.13 3.09 -13.19
CA CYS A 248 -25.94 2.67 -14.57
C CYS A 248 -25.76 3.89 -15.49
N LYS A 249 -24.81 3.81 -16.43
CA LYS A 249 -24.50 4.89 -17.38
C LYS A 249 -25.37 4.88 -18.63
N ASP A 250 -25.79 3.69 -19.06
CA ASP A 250 -26.52 3.49 -20.30
C ASP A 250 -27.54 2.35 -20.19
N VAL A 251 -28.34 2.19 -21.24
CA VAL A 251 -29.39 1.18 -21.34
C VAL A 251 -28.85 -0.26 -21.27
N SER A 252 -27.61 -0.50 -21.67
CA SER A 252 -27.00 -1.83 -21.61
C SER A 252 -26.66 -2.20 -20.16
N GLU A 253 -26.13 -1.24 -19.38
CA GLU A 253 -25.85 -1.44 -17.96
C GLU A 253 -27.15 -1.63 -17.18
N VAL A 254 -28.21 -0.88 -17.51
CA VAL A 254 -29.54 -1.06 -16.92
C VAL A 254 -30.04 -2.49 -17.18
N ALA A 255 -30.05 -2.94 -18.43
CA ALA A 255 -30.50 -4.28 -18.78
C ALA A 255 -29.68 -5.37 -18.08
N LYS A 256 -28.37 -5.16 -17.93
CA LYS A 256 -27.47 -6.09 -17.22
C LYS A 256 -27.77 -6.12 -15.73
N ALA A 257 -27.92 -4.96 -15.09
CA ALA A 257 -28.27 -4.86 -13.67
C ALA A 257 -29.59 -5.57 -13.37
N GLN A 258 -30.62 -5.28 -14.17
CA GLN A 258 -31.96 -5.86 -14.03
C GLN A 258 -31.98 -7.38 -14.20
N LYS A 259 -31.13 -7.95 -15.05
CA LYS A 259 -31.02 -9.41 -15.23
C LYS A 259 -30.15 -10.09 -14.18
N THR A 260 -29.31 -9.35 -13.47
CA THR A 260 -28.36 -9.91 -12.51
C THR A 260 -29.12 -10.40 -11.27
N VAL A 261 -28.90 -11.67 -10.91
CA VAL A 261 -29.45 -12.28 -9.70
C VAL A 261 -28.47 -12.02 -8.54
N ARG A 262 -28.99 -11.56 -7.41
CA ARG A 262 -28.20 -11.33 -6.20
C ARG A 262 -27.69 -12.66 -5.65
N SER A 263 -26.37 -12.74 -5.44
CA SER A 263 -25.73 -13.92 -4.87
C SER A 263 -26.37 -14.35 -3.54
N GLY A 264 -26.55 -15.66 -3.35
CA GLY A 264 -27.25 -16.23 -2.20
C GLY A 264 -28.75 -16.00 -2.18
N SER A 265 -29.36 -15.61 -3.31
CA SER A 265 -30.82 -15.44 -3.43
C SER A 265 -31.31 -15.83 -4.83
N ASN A 266 -32.63 -15.81 -5.02
CA ASN A 266 -33.29 -15.98 -6.32
C ASN A 266 -33.88 -14.66 -6.88
N LYS A 267 -33.53 -13.51 -6.27
CA LYS A 267 -34.07 -12.19 -6.63
C LYS A 267 -33.10 -11.40 -7.51
N GLN A 268 -33.65 -10.63 -8.44
CA GLN A 268 -32.90 -9.74 -9.33
C GLN A 268 -32.82 -8.33 -8.76
N TYR A 269 -31.74 -7.61 -9.09
CA TYR A 269 -31.63 -6.19 -8.71
C TYR A 269 -32.67 -5.33 -9.44
N PHE A 270 -33.13 -4.30 -8.74
CA PHE A 270 -33.99 -3.27 -9.33
C PHE A 270 -33.12 -2.12 -9.83
N VAL A 271 -33.62 -1.40 -10.84
CA VAL A 271 -33.00 -0.17 -11.32
C VAL A 271 -34.04 0.94 -11.31
N VAL A 272 -33.69 2.09 -10.72
CA VAL A 272 -34.59 3.25 -10.65
C VAL A 272 -34.96 3.74 -12.04
N ASP A 273 -36.26 3.85 -12.28
CA ASP A 273 -36.82 4.27 -13.56
C ASP A 273 -36.69 5.77 -13.79
N ARG A 274 -36.93 6.21 -15.04
CA ARG A 274 -36.86 7.63 -15.42
C ARG A 274 -37.84 8.51 -14.64
N ASN A 275 -38.94 7.95 -14.14
CA ASN A 275 -39.94 8.67 -13.36
C ASN A 275 -39.49 9.01 -11.93
N ARG A 276 -38.35 8.46 -11.46
CA ARG A 276 -37.80 8.64 -10.09
C ARG A 276 -38.75 8.26 -8.96
N ARG A 277 -39.75 7.44 -9.25
CA ARG A 277 -40.77 6.97 -8.30
C ARG A 277 -40.79 5.46 -8.19
N THR A 278 -40.42 4.75 -9.24
CA THR A 278 -40.35 3.30 -9.25
C THR A 278 -38.95 2.82 -9.58
N ALA A 279 -38.62 1.61 -9.13
CA ALA A 279 -37.48 0.86 -9.63
C ALA A 279 -37.95 -0.50 -10.13
N THR A 280 -37.47 -0.92 -11.30
CA THR A 280 -37.94 -2.12 -12.00
C THR A 280 -36.81 -3.12 -12.20
N ASN A 281 -37.08 -4.41 -12.04
CA ASN A 281 -36.10 -5.49 -12.31
C ASN A 281 -36.35 -6.20 -13.66
N GLY A 282 -35.53 -7.20 -13.98
CA GLY A 282 -35.57 -7.90 -15.28
C GLY A 282 -36.80 -8.77 -15.49
N LYS A 283 -37.58 -9.04 -14.44
CA LYS A 283 -38.87 -9.75 -14.49
C LYS A 283 -40.07 -8.80 -14.61
N GLY A 284 -39.84 -7.49 -14.61
CA GLY A 284 -40.91 -6.48 -14.61
C GLY A 284 -41.53 -6.25 -13.23
N GLU A 285 -40.94 -6.81 -12.16
CA GLU A 285 -41.37 -6.48 -10.79
C GLU A 285 -40.92 -5.07 -10.44
N THR A 286 -41.73 -4.35 -9.67
CA THR A 286 -41.48 -2.95 -9.30
C THR A 286 -41.47 -2.74 -7.80
N ILE A 287 -40.65 -1.80 -7.33
CA ILE A 287 -40.71 -1.26 -5.96
C ILE A 287 -40.94 0.26 -6.02
N ASP A 288 -41.68 0.79 -5.05
CA ASP A 288 -41.87 2.23 -4.87
C ASP A 288 -40.68 2.83 -4.12
N VAL A 289 -40.08 3.86 -4.72
CA VAL A 289 -38.95 4.62 -4.16
C VAL A 289 -39.30 6.10 -3.98
N SER A 290 -40.57 6.48 -4.14
CA SER A 290 -41.01 7.88 -4.05
C SER A 290 -40.76 8.52 -2.68
N ASN A 291 -40.75 7.72 -1.61
CA ASN A 291 -40.51 8.14 -0.23
C ASN A 291 -39.12 7.73 0.29
N ALA A 292 -38.17 7.47 -0.62
CA ALA A 292 -36.82 7.09 -0.29
C ALA A 292 -36.07 8.17 0.52
N ASP A 293 -35.22 7.74 1.45
CA ASP A 293 -34.38 8.62 2.29
C ASP A 293 -33.02 8.99 1.63
N TRP A 294 -32.92 8.78 0.32
CA TRP A 294 -31.77 9.09 -0.53
C TRP A 294 -32.20 9.87 -1.78
N PRO A 295 -31.28 10.61 -2.44
CA PRO A 295 -31.60 11.33 -3.67
C PRO A 295 -31.83 10.33 -4.81
N VAL A 296 -33.09 10.09 -5.14
CA VAL A 296 -33.50 9.16 -6.19
C VAL A 296 -33.13 9.72 -7.57
N GLU A 297 -32.28 8.99 -8.28
CA GLU A 297 -31.87 9.30 -9.66
C GLU A 297 -32.10 8.09 -10.57
N PRO A 298 -32.48 8.29 -11.85
CA PRO A 298 -32.63 7.20 -12.80
C PRO A 298 -31.33 6.41 -12.96
N GLY A 299 -31.44 5.08 -13.10
CA GLY A 299 -30.29 4.20 -13.28
C GLY A 299 -29.62 3.74 -11.98
N GLN A 300 -30.05 4.23 -10.81
CA GLN A 300 -29.52 3.74 -9.53
C GLN A 300 -29.91 2.27 -9.31
N VAL A 301 -28.96 1.45 -8.87
CA VAL A 301 -29.17 0.00 -8.64
C VAL A 301 -29.60 -0.24 -7.20
N VAL A 302 -30.72 -0.93 -7.01
CA VAL A 302 -31.34 -1.20 -5.70
C VAL A 302 -31.29 -2.69 -5.38
N ASP A 303 -30.80 -2.99 -4.18
CA ASP A 303 -30.72 -4.35 -3.64
C ASP A 303 -32.12 -4.90 -3.36
N PRO A 304 -32.45 -6.11 -3.85
CA PRO A 304 -33.81 -6.63 -3.77
C PRO A 304 -34.23 -7.15 -2.38
N LEU A 305 -33.31 -7.27 -1.42
CA LEU A 305 -33.63 -7.72 -0.07
C LEU A 305 -33.81 -6.55 0.87
N SER A 306 -32.84 -5.63 0.88
CA SER A 306 -32.86 -4.44 1.74
C SER A 306 -33.71 -3.31 1.17
N GLN A 307 -34.03 -3.35 -0.13
CA GLN A 307 -34.68 -2.26 -0.88
C GLN A 307 -33.93 -0.92 -0.75
N LYS A 308 -32.61 -0.99 -0.48
CA LYS A 308 -31.70 0.14 -0.44
C LYS A 308 -30.77 0.12 -1.66
N PRO A 309 -30.34 1.28 -2.17
CA PRO A 309 -29.41 1.31 -3.28
C PRO A 309 -28.03 0.79 -2.89
N LEU A 310 -27.35 0.17 -3.86
CA LEU A 310 -25.98 -0.30 -3.70
C LEU A 310 -25.00 0.88 -3.63
N VAL A 311 -23.98 0.76 -2.80
CA VAL A 311 -22.91 1.75 -2.65
C VAL A 311 -21.53 1.11 -2.78
N GLY A 312 -20.47 1.92 -2.71
CA GLY A 312 -19.10 1.44 -2.82
C GLY A 312 -18.75 0.40 -1.76
N ASP A 313 -18.04 -0.64 -2.19
CA ASP A 313 -17.37 -1.63 -1.37
C ASP A 313 -15.93 -1.15 -1.04
N TYR A 314 -15.20 -1.97 -0.26
CA TYR A 314 -13.80 -1.76 0.06
C TYR A 314 -12.93 -2.65 -0.83
N ASP A 315 -12.48 -2.06 -1.94
CA ASP A 315 -11.58 -2.70 -2.88
C ASP A 315 -10.16 -2.78 -2.27
N LEU A 316 -9.68 -4.00 -2.01
CA LEU A 316 -8.30 -4.20 -1.57
C LEU A 316 -7.36 -3.87 -2.72
N MET A 317 -6.34 -3.06 -2.45
CA MET A 317 -5.19 -2.91 -3.34
C MET A 317 -4.21 -4.07 -3.14
N GLY A 318 -3.94 -4.42 -1.88
CA GLY A 318 -2.94 -5.42 -1.55
C GLY A 318 -3.00 -5.91 -0.11
N VAL A 319 -2.49 -7.12 0.11
CA VAL A 319 -2.35 -7.74 1.43
C VAL A 319 -0.96 -8.34 1.53
N ILE A 320 -0.15 -7.78 2.44
CA ILE A 320 1.29 -8.04 2.50
C ILE A 320 1.63 -8.63 3.86
N ASP A 321 2.36 -9.74 3.86
CA ASP A 321 2.98 -10.28 5.06
C ASP A 321 4.26 -9.47 5.36
N PRO A 322 4.38 -8.80 6.53
CA PRO A 322 5.55 -8.00 6.87
C PRO A 322 6.85 -8.80 6.89
N ASN A 323 6.77 -10.14 7.04
CA ASN A 323 7.94 -11.03 7.03
C ASN A 323 8.27 -11.56 5.62
N ALA A 324 7.42 -11.29 4.63
CA ALA A 324 7.60 -11.74 3.24
C ALA A 324 7.11 -10.66 2.26
N LYS A 325 7.60 -9.43 2.42
CA LYS A 325 7.01 -8.23 1.80
C LYS A 325 6.98 -8.26 0.27
N GLY A 326 8.01 -8.81 -0.36
CA GLY A 326 8.10 -8.96 -1.81
C GLY A 326 7.23 -10.08 -2.40
N ARG A 327 6.65 -10.95 -1.56
CA ARG A 327 5.86 -12.11 -2.01
C ARG A 327 4.46 -11.68 -2.44
N ASN A 328 4.17 -11.78 -3.73
CA ASN A 328 2.82 -11.62 -4.28
C ASN A 328 2.41 -12.92 -4.99
N ILE A 329 1.77 -13.83 -4.24
CA ILE A 329 1.31 -15.12 -4.77
C ILE A 329 -0.20 -15.05 -4.98
N ALA A 330 -0.64 -15.32 -6.20
CA ALA A 330 -2.04 -15.46 -6.55
C ALA A 330 -2.33 -16.89 -7.04
N LEU A 331 -3.53 -17.40 -6.76
CA LEU A 331 -3.98 -18.64 -7.35
C LEU A 331 -4.42 -18.34 -8.79
N ALA A 332 -3.74 -18.92 -9.78
CA ALA A 332 -4.07 -18.71 -11.19
C ALA A 332 -5.06 -19.77 -11.72
N VAL A 333 -5.00 -21.00 -11.22
CA VAL A 333 -5.83 -22.13 -11.68
C VAL A 333 -6.31 -22.93 -10.48
N ASP A 334 -7.59 -23.29 -10.46
CA ASP A 334 -8.18 -24.23 -9.49
C ASP A 334 -8.91 -25.34 -10.26
N ASN A 335 -8.22 -26.45 -10.51
CA ASN A 335 -8.78 -27.58 -11.28
C ASN A 335 -9.95 -28.26 -10.56
N THR A 336 -10.01 -28.18 -9.23
CA THR A 336 -11.13 -28.71 -8.46
C THR A 336 -12.37 -27.83 -8.64
N ALA A 337 -12.21 -26.51 -8.56
CA ALA A 337 -13.30 -25.57 -8.87
C ALA A 337 -13.72 -25.65 -10.34
N ASN A 338 -12.76 -25.74 -11.27
CA ASN A 338 -13.03 -25.88 -12.70
C ASN A 338 -13.86 -27.12 -12.99
N THR A 339 -13.46 -28.28 -12.45
CA THR A 339 -14.23 -29.53 -12.59
C THR A 339 -15.65 -29.37 -12.06
N ARG A 340 -15.83 -28.78 -10.88
CA ARG A 340 -17.18 -28.52 -10.30
C ARG A 340 -18.03 -27.59 -11.16
N ALA A 341 -17.41 -26.64 -11.84
CA ALA A 341 -18.06 -25.70 -12.74
C ALA A 341 -18.20 -26.21 -14.19
N GLY A 342 -17.75 -27.45 -14.48
CA GLY A 342 -17.72 -27.97 -15.84
C GLY A 342 -16.74 -27.26 -16.78
N LYS A 343 -15.76 -26.53 -16.23
CA LYS A 343 -14.69 -25.86 -16.99
C LYS A 343 -13.51 -26.82 -17.24
N PRO A 344 -12.81 -26.74 -18.39
CA PRO A 344 -11.62 -27.53 -18.66
C PRO A 344 -10.51 -27.35 -17.60
N ALA A 345 -9.70 -28.39 -17.37
CA ALA A 345 -8.50 -28.27 -16.54
C ALA A 345 -7.54 -27.22 -17.13
N GLY A 346 -6.86 -26.46 -16.27
CA GLY A 346 -6.01 -25.34 -16.69
C GLY A 346 -6.75 -24.02 -16.94
N THR A 347 -8.09 -24.00 -16.87
CA THR A 347 -8.85 -22.74 -16.98
C THR A 347 -8.47 -21.79 -15.84
N LEU A 348 -8.16 -20.55 -16.17
CA LEU A 348 -7.85 -19.53 -15.17
C LEU A 348 -9.04 -19.28 -14.25
N THR A 349 -8.77 -19.06 -12.97
CA THR A 349 -9.80 -18.64 -12.02
C THR A 349 -10.23 -17.20 -12.32
N ASP A 350 -11.53 -16.93 -12.17
CA ASP A 350 -12.07 -15.57 -12.24
C ASP A 350 -11.72 -14.75 -10.98
N ASP A 351 -11.20 -15.42 -9.93
CA ASP A 351 -10.83 -14.85 -8.64
C ASP A 351 -9.39 -15.21 -8.27
N PHE A 352 -8.48 -14.29 -8.53
CA PHE A 352 -7.04 -14.40 -8.23
C PHE A 352 -6.70 -14.17 -6.73
N THR A 353 -7.65 -14.43 -5.82
CA THR A 353 -7.40 -14.33 -4.37
C THR A 353 -6.60 -15.49 -3.82
N ASN A 354 -5.70 -15.18 -2.89
CA ASN A 354 -5.02 -16.14 -2.05
C ASN A 354 -5.68 -16.24 -0.65
N THR A 355 -5.23 -17.21 0.14
CA THR A 355 -5.71 -17.47 1.50
C THR A 355 -5.47 -16.28 2.45
N ASP A 356 -4.42 -15.49 2.23
CA ASP A 356 -4.15 -14.29 3.04
C ASP A 356 -5.20 -13.21 2.82
N ILE A 357 -5.54 -12.93 1.57
CA ILE A 357 -6.57 -11.96 1.20
C ILE A 357 -7.93 -12.39 1.75
N LYS A 358 -8.30 -13.67 1.61
CA LYS A 358 -9.56 -14.21 2.13
C LYS A 358 -9.66 -14.08 3.65
N LYS A 359 -8.57 -14.36 4.38
CA LYS A 359 -8.53 -14.23 5.84
C LYS A 359 -8.60 -12.77 6.28
N VAL A 360 -7.89 -11.86 5.60
CA VAL A 360 -7.99 -10.42 5.88
C VAL A 360 -9.40 -9.89 5.61
N ALA A 361 -10.00 -10.26 4.49
CA ALA A 361 -11.38 -9.89 4.18
C ALA A 361 -12.35 -10.36 5.27
N ALA A 362 -12.24 -11.61 5.71
CA ALA A 362 -13.03 -12.15 6.81
C ALA A 362 -12.77 -11.42 8.15
N ASP A 363 -11.50 -11.15 8.47
CA ASP A 363 -11.10 -10.46 9.70
C ASP A 363 -11.58 -9.01 9.76
N VAL A 364 -11.65 -8.34 8.62
CA VAL A 364 -12.23 -6.99 8.51
C VAL A 364 -13.75 -7.08 8.57
N ASN A 365 -14.38 -7.87 7.70
CA ASN A 365 -15.84 -7.94 7.56
C ASN A 365 -16.55 -8.33 8.87
N LYS A 366 -15.97 -9.23 9.67
CA LYS A 366 -16.52 -9.60 11.00
C LYS A 366 -16.62 -8.42 11.99
N GLN A 367 -15.93 -7.31 11.71
CA GLN A 367 -15.91 -6.09 12.53
C GLN A 367 -16.69 -4.93 11.90
N LEU A 368 -17.24 -5.10 10.70
CA LEU A 368 -18.03 -4.10 10.00
C LEU A 368 -19.52 -4.26 10.30
N ASP A 369 -20.33 -3.31 9.83
CA ASP A 369 -21.79 -3.38 9.90
C ASP A 369 -22.38 -4.48 9.00
N GLN A 370 -21.68 -4.80 7.92
CA GLN A 370 -21.98 -5.88 6.97
C GLN A 370 -20.72 -6.19 6.14
N ASP A 371 -20.75 -7.25 5.34
CA ASP A 371 -19.65 -7.56 4.43
C ASP A 371 -19.45 -6.42 3.41
N ARG A 372 -18.24 -5.85 3.39
CA ARG A 372 -17.87 -4.76 2.46
C ARG A 372 -16.53 -4.98 1.77
N VAL A 373 -15.66 -5.84 2.29
CA VAL A 373 -14.50 -6.35 1.55
C VAL A 373 -14.98 -7.55 0.75
N LEU A 374 -15.43 -7.30 -0.47
CA LEU A 374 -16.12 -8.31 -1.28
C LEU A 374 -15.25 -8.85 -2.40
N HIS A 375 -14.08 -8.29 -2.67
CA HIS A 375 -13.23 -8.62 -3.82
C HIS A 375 -11.81 -8.98 -3.40
N GLY A 376 -11.06 -9.58 -4.33
CA GLY A 376 -9.63 -9.79 -4.16
C GLY A 376 -8.82 -8.51 -4.22
N SER A 377 -7.52 -8.63 -4.01
CA SER A 377 -6.60 -7.51 -4.13
C SER A 377 -6.30 -7.18 -5.58
N GLN A 378 -6.39 -5.91 -5.96
CA GLN A 378 -6.08 -5.40 -7.30
C GLN A 378 -4.67 -5.82 -7.77
N GLU A 379 -3.67 -5.78 -6.89
CA GLU A 379 -2.28 -6.13 -7.23
C GLU A 379 -2.06 -7.57 -7.70
N ALA A 380 -3.04 -8.45 -7.47
CA ALA A 380 -2.97 -9.86 -7.86
C ALA A 380 -3.34 -10.06 -9.34
N PHE A 381 -3.86 -9.05 -10.03
CA PHE A 381 -4.30 -9.17 -11.42
C PHE A 381 -4.15 -7.90 -12.26
N ASP A 382 -3.70 -6.79 -11.69
CA ASP A 382 -3.56 -5.53 -12.40
C ASP A 382 -2.28 -4.75 -12.02
N SER A 383 -1.79 -3.94 -12.95
CA SER A 383 -0.62 -3.09 -12.75
C SER A 383 -0.96 -1.82 -11.96
N LEU A 384 0.00 -1.33 -11.16
CA LEU A 384 -0.11 0.00 -10.52
C LEU A 384 -0.24 1.13 -11.54
N ASP A 385 0.16 0.93 -12.79
CA ASP A 385 0.02 1.93 -13.86
C ASP A 385 -1.44 2.22 -14.21
N ASN A 386 -2.35 1.28 -13.92
CA ASN A 386 -3.78 1.41 -14.18
C ASN A 386 -4.54 2.15 -13.08
N LEU A 387 -3.86 2.54 -11.99
CA LEU A 387 -4.40 3.49 -11.01
C LEU A 387 -4.47 4.89 -11.63
N ALA A 388 -5.57 5.60 -11.37
CA ALA A 388 -5.63 7.02 -11.74
C ALA A 388 -4.59 7.80 -10.93
N ALA A 389 -4.03 8.87 -11.52
CA ALA A 389 -2.94 9.62 -10.89
C ALA A 389 -3.34 10.28 -9.57
N ASP A 390 -4.62 10.65 -9.44
CA ASP A 390 -5.24 11.26 -8.27
C ASP A 390 -5.90 10.23 -7.33
N GLU A 391 -5.91 8.94 -7.70
CA GLU A 391 -6.48 7.90 -6.85
C GLU A 391 -5.60 7.65 -5.63
N LEU A 392 -6.23 7.69 -4.45
CA LEU A 392 -5.57 7.41 -3.19
C LEU A 392 -5.72 5.93 -2.82
N VAL A 393 -4.64 5.37 -2.27
CA VAL A 393 -4.61 4.07 -1.60
C VAL A 393 -4.22 4.32 -0.15
N VAL A 394 -4.95 3.73 0.78
CA VAL A 394 -4.62 3.80 2.21
C VAL A 394 -4.05 2.47 2.65
N GLY A 395 -2.83 2.50 3.16
CA GLY A 395 -2.18 1.37 3.81
C GLY A 395 -2.35 1.40 5.31
N PHE A 396 -2.75 0.28 5.89
CA PHE A 396 -2.88 0.04 7.33
C PHE A 396 -1.75 -0.90 7.75
N PHE A 397 -0.98 -0.51 8.75
CA PHE A 397 0.25 -1.18 9.16
C PHE A 397 0.08 -1.92 10.50
N PRO A 398 0.86 -2.99 10.74
CA PRO A 398 0.78 -3.77 11.99
C PRO A 398 1.08 -2.97 13.27
N ASP A 399 1.79 -1.86 13.17
CA ASP A 399 2.12 -0.97 14.28
C ASP A 399 0.96 -0.01 14.67
N GLY A 400 -0.20 -0.16 14.03
CA GLY A 400 -1.37 0.69 14.27
C GLY A 400 -1.33 2.02 13.51
N GLN A 401 -0.36 2.22 12.62
CA GLN A 401 -0.34 3.40 11.75
C GLN A 401 -1.13 3.16 10.46
N ALA A 402 -1.53 4.27 9.83
CA ALA A 402 -2.09 4.26 8.49
C ALA A 402 -1.48 5.38 7.64
N MET A 403 -1.20 5.08 6.38
CA MET A 403 -0.59 6.01 5.42
C MET A 403 -1.40 6.08 4.13
N SER A 404 -1.51 7.26 3.55
CA SER A 404 -2.15 7.49 2.25
C SER A 404 -1.08 7.67 1.20
N PHE A 405 -1.25 6.94 0.09
CA PHE A 405 -0.39 6.90 -1.08
C PHE A 405 -1.21 7.38 -2.28
N ASN A 406 -0.67 8.28 -3.08
CA ASN A 406 -1.09 8.36 -4.48
C ASN A 406 -0.36 7.29 -5.31
N ARG A 407 -0.62 7.21 -6.62
CA ARG A 407 0.01 6.21 -7.49
C ARG A 407 1.54 6.16 -7.39
N GLU A 408 2.22 7.31 -7.45
CA GLU A 408 3.68 7.34 -7.42
C GLU A 408 4.24 6.99 -6.03
N GLY A 409 3.59 7.46 -4.96
CA GLY A 409 3.95 7.09 -3.59
C GLY A 409 3.79 5.59 -3.34
N LEU A 410 2.74 4.98 -3.93
CA LEU A 410 2.51 3.54 -3.86
C LEU A 410 3.57 2.76 -4.62
N LYS A 411 3.98 3.22 -5.82
CA LYS A 411 5.09 2.63 -6.57
C LYS A 411 6.39 2.65 -5.77
N THR A 412 6.73 3.78 -5.18
CA THR A 412 7.92 3.90 -4.31
C THR A 412 7.82 2.95 -3.11
N PHE A 413 6.65 2.84 -2.48
CA PHE A 413 6.43 1.89 -1.39
C PHE A 413 6.61 0.44 -1.84
N TYR A 414 6.07 0.05 -3.00
CA TYR A 414 6.21 -1.32 -3.53
C TYR A 414 7.68 -1.65 -3.83
N GLN A 415 8.39 -0.70 -4.46
CA GLN A 415 9.82 -0.84 -4.74
C GLN A 415 10.64 -1.01 -3.46
N SER A 416 10.37 -0.21 -2.41
CA SER A 416 11.14 -0.26 -1.16
C SER A 416 10.99 -1.56 -0.38
N ILE A 417 9.93 -2.33 -0.67
CA ILE A 417 9.70 -3.64 -0.06
C ILE A 417 9.95 -4.81 -1.02
N GLY A 418 10.51 -4.52 -2.21
CA GLY A 418 10.79 -5.52 -3.25
C GLY A 418 9.53 -6.21 -3.79
N ARG A 419 8.40 -5.50 -3.85
CA ARG A 419 7.10 -6.03 -4.28
C ARG A 419 6.77 -5.59 -5.71
N SER A 420 6.21 -6.53 -6.47
CA SER A 420 5.71 -6.29 -7.83
C SER A 420 4.24 -6.71 -7.94
N THR A 421 3.50 -6.02 -8.80
CA THR A 421 2.14 -6.40 -9.19
C THR A 421 2.16 -7.51 -10.25
N LEU A 422 1.11 -8.30 -10.30
CA LEU A 422 0.86 -9.23 -11.40
C LEU A 422 0.17 -8.48 -12.55
N ASP A 423 0.88 -8.24 -13.64
CA ASP A 423 0.29 -7.70 -14.88
C ASP A 423 -0.22 -8.87 -15.73
N LEU A 424 -1.41 -9.36 -15.40
CA LEU A 424 -1.97 -10.57 -16.00
C LEU A 424 -2.23 -10.42 -17.50
N LYS A 425 -2.48 -9.20 -17.99
CA LYS A 425 -2.61 -8.93 -19.43
C LYS A 425 -1.29 -9.19 -20.15
N LYS A 426 -0.18 -8.64 -19.63
CA LYS A 426 1.15 -8.93 -20.17
C LYS A 426 1.59 -10.38 -20.02
N PHE A 427 1.03 -11.11 -19.05
CA PHE A 427 1.33 -12.53 -18.88
C PHE A 427 0.58 -13.42 -19.88
N MET A 428 -0.57 -12.98 -20.37
CA MET A 428 -1.39 -13.74 -21.33
C MET A 428 -1.13 -13.37 -22.80
N GLU A 429 -0.50 -12.23 -23.06
CA GLU A 429 0.10 -11.86 -24.35
C GLU A 429 1.44 -12.59 -24.55
#